data_AF-A0A010ZQ59-F1
#
_entry.id   AF-A0A010ZQ59-F1
#
_cell.length_a   1.000
_cell.length_b   1.000
_cell.length_c   1.000
_cell.angle_alpha   90.00
_cell.angle_beta   90.00
_cell.angle_gamma   90.00
#
_symmetry.space_group_name_H-M   'P 1'
#
loop_
_entity.id
_entity.type
_entity.pdbx_description
1 polymer ?
#
loop_
_entity_poly.entity_id
_entity_poly.type
_entity_poly.pdbx_seq_one_letter_code
_entity_poly.pdbx_strand_id
1 'polypeptide(L)'
;MTALALLAASALPAHACDCVPLTPREAAAEASVVFVGTPTQRLGQPDEGSPDPVTYRFSVERVLKGEAGPTLSVSTNNSGDACGVDFRIGDRYEVYALDADGTPFATRCGGTHRIF
;
A
#
# COMPACT_ATOMS: atom_id res chain seq x y z
N MET A 1 39.67 -33.08 -10.29
CA MET A 1 39.36 -31.93 -9.41
C MET A 1 38.36 -31.04 -10.13
N THR A 2 37.07 -31.33 -10.00
CA THR A 2 35.98 -30.56 -10.61
C THR A 2 35.65 -29.40 -9.67
N ALA A 3 35.97 -28.18 -10.10
CA ALA A 3 35.69 -26.96 -9.35
C ALA A 3 34.20 -26.63 -9.47
N LEU A 4 33.46 -26.74 -8.36
CA LEU A 4 32.09 -26.29 -8.22
C LEU A 4 32.11 -24.77 -8.03
N ALA A 5 31.87 -24.00 -9.09
CA ALA A 5 31.72 -22.56 -8.99
C ALA A 5 30.37 -22.24 -8.33
N LEU A 6 30.38 -21.94 -7.03
CA LEU A 6 29.23 -21.33 -6.37
C LEU A 6 29.06 -19.89 -6.90
N LEU A 7 28.09 -19.68 -7.78
CA LEU A 7 27.59 -18.34 -8.06
C LEU A 7 26.80 -17.87 -6.83
N ALA A 8 27.47 -17.11 -5.97
CA ALA A 8 26.80 -16.32 -4.95
C ALA A 8 26.00 -15.20 -5.66
N ALA A 9 24.73 -15.47 -5.95
CA ALA A 9 23.78 -14.45 -6.33
C ALA A 9 23.53 -13.55 -5.11
N SER A 10 24.34 -12.51 -4.97
CA SER A 10 24.03 -11.42 -4.04
C SER A 10 22.75 -10.76 -4.52
N ALA A 11 21.63 -10.99 -3.83
CA ALA A 11 20.41 -10.24 -4.01
C ALA A 11 20.75 -8.75 -3.82
N LEU A 12 20.79 -8.00 -4.92
CA LEU A 12 20.89 -6.55 -4.85
C LEU A 12 19.70 -6.06 -4.04
N PRO A 13 19.89 -5.11 -3.09
CA PRO A 13 18.75 -4.50 -2.43
C PRO A 13 17.84 -3.93 -3.51
N ALA A 14 16.59 -4.39 -3.54
CA ALA A 14 15.61 -3.90 -4.49
C ALA A 14 15.30 -2.44 -4.12
N HIS A 15 16.04 -1.51 -4.73
CA HIS A 15 15.78 -0.06 -4.73
C HIS A 15 14.46 0.32 -5.43
N ALA A 16 13.53 -0.63 -5.62
CA ALA A 16 12.33 -0.44 -6.42
C ALA A 16 11.32 0.53 -5.77
N CYS A 17 11.38 0.70 -4.45
CA CYS A 17 10.50 1.61 -3.72
C CYS A 17 11.25 2.80 -3.10
N ASP A 18 12.37 3.24 -3.69
CA ASP A 18 12.96 4.55 -3.37
C ASP A 18 12.01 5.64 -3.87
N CYS A 19 10.99 5.92 -3.05
CA CYS A 19 9.94 6.87 -3.37
C CYS A 19 10.54 8.27 -3.56
N VAL A 20 10.11 8.95 -4.62
CA VAL A 20 10.31 10.40 -4.73
C VAL A 20 9.41 11.06 -3.67
N PRO A 21 9.95 11.93 -2.80
CA PRO A 21 9.12 12.65 -1.84
C PRO A 21 8.05 13.47 -2.55
N LEU A 22 6.78 13.25 -2.19
CA LEU A 22 5.64 14.03 -2.68
C LEU A 22 5.19 15.02 -1.61
N THR A 23 4.83 16.23 -2.02
CA THR A 23 4.04 17.12 -1.17
C THR A 23 2.61 16.56 -1.02
N PRO A 24 1.87 16.90 0.05
CA PRO A 24 0.47 16.49 0.20
C PRO A 24 -0.41 16.89 -0.99
N ARG A 25 -0.10 18.03 -1.61
CA ARG A 25 -0.81 18.52 -2.80
C ARG A 25 -0.59 17.64 -4.02
N GLU A 26 0.65 17.20 -4.24
CA GLU A 26 1.00 16.31 -5.36
C GLU A 26 0.37 14.92 -5.16
N ALA A 27 0.51 14.34 -3.96
CA ALA A 27 -0.12 13.07 -3.64
C ALA A 27 -1.66 13.12 -3.80
N ALA A 28 -2.30 14.20 -3.35
CA ALA A 28 -3.75 14.39 -3.52
C ALA A 28 -4.16 14.66 -4.98
N ALA A 29 -3.25 15.12 -5.84
CA ALA A 29 -3.52 15.32 -7.26
C ALA A 29 -3.57 13.98 -8.01
N GLU A 30 -2.74 13.02 -7.61
CA GLU A 30 -2.70 11.67 -8.19
C GLU A 30 -3.77 10.73 -7.63
N ALA A 31 -4.16 10.92 -6.37
CA ALA A 31 -5.19 10.10 -5.72
C ALA A 31 -6.58 10.32 -6.34
N SER A 32 -7.37 9.25 -6.47
CA SER A 32 -8.80 9.34 -6.78
C SER A 32 -9.63 9.62 -5.53
N VAL A 33 -9.20 9.05 -4.39
CA VAL A 33 -9.83 9.25 -3.08
C VAL A 33 -8.77 9.49 -2.01
N VAL A 34 -9.02 10.48 -1.15
CA VAL A 34 -8.20 10.75 0.02
C VAL A 34 -9.10 10.79 1.23
N PHE A 35 -8.79 10.00 2.26
CA PHE A 35 -9.62 9.92 3.47
C PHE A 35 -8.79 9.64 4.71
N VAL A 36 -9.32 10.02 5.87
CA VAL A 36 -8.85 9.59 7.18
C VAL A 36 -9.70 8.42 7.64
N GLY A 37 -9.07 7.33 8.07
CA GLY A 37 -9.78 6.16 8.54
C GLY A 37 -8.89 5.15 9.23
N THR A 38 -9.54 4.11 9.74
CA THR A 38 -8.91 3.03 10.50
C THR A 38 -9.18 1.70 9.79
N PRO A 39 -8.16 0.90 9.44
CA PRO A 39 -8.36 -0.42 8.88
C PRO A 39 -8.89 -1.33 9.98
N THR A 40 -10.00 -1.99 9.69
CA THR A 40 -10.75 -2.84 10.63
C THR A 40 -10.57 -4.33 10.33
N GLN A 41 -10.22 -4.67 9.09
CA GLN A 41 -10.04 -6.04 8.67
C GLN A 41 -9.09 -6.12 7.47
N ARG A 42 -8.20 -7.11 7.47
CA ARG A 42 -7.48 -7.55 6.26
C ARG A 42 -8.29 -8.67 5.61
N LEU A 43 -8.62 -8.50 4.34
CA LEU A 43 -9.35 -9.44 3.51
C LEU A 43 -8.36 -10.21 2.64
N GLY A 44 -8.46 -11.53 2.67
CA GLY A 44 -7.52 -12.41 2.00
C GLY A 44 -6.19 -12.55 2.73
N GLN A 45 -5.62 -13.74 2.63
CA GLN A 45 -4.27 -14.03 3.06
C GLN A 45 -3.64 -14.79 1.89
N PRO A 46 -2.92 -14.09 1.00
CA PRO A 46 -2.19 -14.75 -0.07
C PRO A 46 -1.26 -15.81 0.52
N ASP A 47 -1.03 -16.88 -0.24
CA ASP A 47 -0.01 -17.87 0.11
C ASP A 47 1.35 -17.19 0.26
N GLU A 48 2.22 -17.77 1.10
CA GLU A 48 3.57 -17.26 1.31
C GLU A 48 4.31 -17.15 -0.04
N GLY A 49 4.80 -15.95 -0.38
CA GLY A 49 5.48 -15.68 -1.65
C GLY A 49 4.55 -15.42 -2.85
N SER A 50 3.22 -15.43 -2.68
CA SER A 50 2.31 -14.96 -3.74
C SER A 50 2.55 -13.47 -4.03
N PRO A 51 2.47 -13.00 -5.28
CA PRO A 51 2.49 -11.58 -5.61
C PRO A 51 1.11 -10.91 -5.46
N ASP A 52 0.07 -11.66 -5.10
CA ASP A 52 -1.30 -11.16 -5.11
C ASP A 52 -1.48 -10.01 -4.09
N PRO A 53 -2.19 -8.93 -4.48
CA PRO A 53 -2.53 -7.86 -3.57
C PRO A 53 -3.35 -8.33 -2.37
N VAL A 54 -3.31 -7.54 -1.30
CA VAL A 54 -4.17 -7.71 -0.13
C VAL A 54 -5.12 -6.53 -0.05
N THR A 55 -6.32 -6.76 0.47
CA THR A 55 -7.32 -5.71 0.63
C THR A 55 -7.58 -5.45 2.10
N TYR A 56 -7.67 -4.19 2.50
CA TYR A 56 -8.04 -3.77 3.83
C TYR A 56 -9.39 -3.06 3.80
N ARG A 57 -10.29 -3.45 4.72
CA ARG A 57 -11.55 -2.73 4.93
C ARG A 57 -11.36 -1.65 5.97
N PHE A 58 -11.59 -0.41 5.57
CA PHE A 58 -11.50 0.76 6.44
C PHE A 58 -12.86 1.15 6.99
N SER A 59 -12.87 1.60 8.24
CA SER A 59 -13.88 2.51 8.77
C SER A 59 -13.43 3.93 8.42
N VAL A 60 -14.22 4.63 7.60
CA VAL A 60 -13.89 5.98 7.13
C VAL A 60 -14.42 6.99 8.14
N GLU A 61 -13.54 7.86 8.62
CA GLU A 61 -13.89 8.92 9.57
C GLU A 61 -14.15 10.26 8.87
N ARG A 62 -13.36 10.57 7.85
CA ARG A 62 -13.44 11.83 7.11
C ARG A 62 -12.94 11.63 5.69
N VAL A 63 -13.69 12.12 4.71
CA VAL A 63 -13.25 12.19 3.32
C VAL A 63 -12.64 13.56 3.06
N LEU A 64 -11.42 13.60 2.52
CA LEU A 64 -10.68 14.81 2.16
C LEU A 64 -10.78 15.11 0.65
N LYS A 65 -10.91 14.06 -0.17
CA LYS A 65 -11.11 14.13 -1.64
C LYS A 65 -11.84 12.88 -2.13
N GLY A 66 -12.64 13.04 -3.18
CA GLY A 66 -13.37 11.94 -3.83
C GLY A 66 -14.62 11.55 -3.05
N GLU A 67 -15.13 10.36 -3.33
CA GLU A 67 -16.32 9.82 -2.69
C GLU A 67 -15.97 8.52 -1.95
N ALA A 68 -16.42 8.41 -0.71
CA ALA A 68 -16.33 7.18 0.07
C ALA A 68 -17.52 7.08 1.03
N GLY A 69 -18.03 5.86 1.19
CA GLY A 69 -19.02 5.56 2.22
C GLY A 69 -18.39 5.48 3.62
N PRO A 70 -19.18 5.13 4.66
CA PRO A 70 -18.66 4.93 6.02
C PRO A 70 -17.65 3.78 6.11
N THR A 71 -17.62 2.90 5.10
CA THR A 71 -16.59 1.88 4.94
C THR A 71 -16.10 1.85 3.50
N LEU A 72 -14.80 1.63 3.33
CA LEU A 72 -14.15 1.56 2.02
C LEU A 72 -13.11 0.44 2.02
N SER A 73 -13.07 -0.36 0.95
CA SER A 73 -12.02 -1.35 0.75
C SER A 73 -10.89 -0.72 -0.05
N VAL A 74 -9.66 -0.86 0.43
CA VAL A 74 -8.45 -0.38 -0.24
C VAL A 74 -7.48 -1.54 -0.42
N SER A 75 -7.07 -1.78 -1.65
CA SER A 75 -6.07 -2.80 -1.98
C SER A 75 -4.66 -2.23 -1.98
N THR A 76 -3.68 -3.07 -1.71
CA THR A 76 -2.26 -2.72 -1.78
C THR A 76 -1.44 -3.97 -2.04
N ASN A 77 -0.22 -3.83 -2.53
CA ASN A 77 0.69 -4.96 -2.64
C ASN A 77 0.91 -5.57 -1.25
N ASN A 78 1.10 -6.89 -1.20
CA ASN A 78 1.04 -7.63 0.05
C ASN A 78 2.29 -7.52 0.96
N SER A 79 3.33 -6.84 0.50
CA SER A 79 4.60 -6.69 1.20
C SER A 79 5.23 -5.34 0.90
N GLY A 80 6.04 -4.85 1.84
CA GLY A 80 6.81 -3.61 1.66
C GLY A 80 7.85 -3.69 0.54
N ASP A 81 8.36 -4.89 0.27
CA ASP A 81 9.30 -5.19 -0.82
C ASP A 81 8.64 -5.07 -2.20
N ALA A 82 7.34 -5.36 -2.28
CA ALA A 82 6.50 -5.11 -3.45
C ALA A 82 5.90 -3.68 -3.47
N CYS A 83 6.46 -2.74 -2.70
CA CYS A 83 5.95 -1.37 -2.55
C CYS A 83 4.50 -1.29 -2.02
N GLY A 84 4.10 -2.28 -1.22
CA GLY A 84 2.84 -2.31 -0.49
C GLY A 84 2.85 -1.45 0.77
N VAL A 85 1.65 -1.09 1.22
CA VAL A 85 1.43 -0.41 2.50
C VAL A 85 1.05 -1.44 3.56
N ASP A 86 1.86 -1.54 4.62
CA ASP A 86 1.56 -2.41 5.76
C ASP A 86 0.59 -1.72 6.73
N PHE A 87 -0.70 -1.84 6.47
CA PHE A 87 -1.74 -1.30 7.32
C PHE A 87 -1.91 -2.14 8.59
N ARG A 88 -1.66 -1.51 9.74
CA ARG A 88 -1.94 -2.10 11.05
C ARG A 88 -3.41 -1.91 11.44
N ILE A 89 -4.11 -3.00 11.66
CA ILE A 89 -5.51 -2.98 12.12
C ILE A 89 -5.63 -2.20 13.42
N GLY A 90 -6.56 -1.24 13.46
CA GLY A 90 -6.81 -0.38 14.62
C GLY A 90 -6.01 0.92 14.68
N ASP A 91 -4.93 1.06 13.90
CA ASP A 91 -4.16 2.31 13.79
C ASP A 91 -4.86 3.30 12.84
N ARG A 92 -4.60 4.60 13.00
CA ARG A 92 -5.27 5.64 12.20
C ARG A 92 -4.40 6.13 11.06
N TYR A 93 -4.95 6.26 9.86
CA TYR A 93 -4.22 6.64 8.65
C TYR A 93 -4.89 7.78 7.90
N GLU A 94 -4.08 8.61 7.26
CA GLU A 94 -4.49 9.40 6.11
C GLU A 94 -4.10 8.62 4.85
N VAL A 95 -5.10 8.14 4.13
CA VAL A 95 -4.94 7.24 2.99
C VAL A 95 -5.12 8.03 1.70
N TYR A 96 -4.12 7.91 0.83
CA TYR A 96 -4.11 8.41 -0.53
C TYR A 96 -4.19 7.21 -1.46
N ALA A 97 -5.36 7.00 -2.07
CA ALA A 97 -5.59 5.86 -2.94
C ALA A 97 -5.88 6.34 -4.37
N LEU A 98 -5.22 5.69 -5.33
CA LEU A 98 -5.49 5.83 -6.76
C LEU A 98 -6.61 4.85 -7.17
N ASP A 99 -7.24 5.11 -8.32
CA ASP A 99 -8.15 4.14 -8.92
C ASP A 99 -7.34 3.12 -9.73
N ALA A 100 -7.47 1.84 -9.39
CA ALA A 100 -6.92 0.73 -10.15
C ALA A 100 -8.09 -0.18 -10.56
N ASP A 101 -8.51 -0.06 -11.82
CA ASP A 101 -9.62 -0.82 -12.40
C ASP A 101 -10.92 -0.75 -11.57
N GLY A 102 -11.28 0.46 -11.10
CA GLY A 102 -12.46 0.68 -10.28
C GLY A 102 -12.32 0.28 -8.80
N THR A 103 -11.11 -0.10 -8.37
CA THR A 103 -10.80 -0.42 -6.97
C THR A 103 -9.79 0.59 -6.40
N PRO A 104 -10.07 1.22 -5.24
CA PRO A 104 -9.09 2.05 -4.56
C PRO A 104 -7.83 1.26 -4.22
N PHE A 105 -6.67 1.75 -4.64
CA PHE A 105 -5.38 1.11 -4.44
C PHE A 105 -4.39 2.06 -3.78
N ALA A 106 -3.72 1.61 -2.73
CA ALA A 106 -2.69 2.37 -2.04
C ALA A 106 -1.31 1.79 -2.34
N THR A 107 -0.34 2.66 -2.60
CA THR A 107 1.07 2.28 -2.79
C THR A 107 1.92 2.94 -1.72
N ARG A 108 3.09 2.34 -1.43
CA ARG A 108 4.06 2.88 -0.47
C ARG A 108 4.49 4.32 -0.77
N CYS A 109 4.50 4.69 -2.06
CA CYS A 109 4.92 6.02 -2.50
C CYS A 109 3.75 7.01 -2.67
N GLY A 110 2.50 6.57 -2.49
CA GLY A 110 1.32 7.41 -2.74
C GLY A 110 1.02 8.47 -1.69
N GLY A 111 1.86 8.62 -0.65
CA GLY A 111 1.66 9.61 0.43
C GLY A 111 0.82 9.12 1.62
N THR A 112 0.32 7.88 1.56
CA THR A 112 -0.38 7.24 2.69
C THR A 112 0.55 7.14 3.90
N HIS A 113 0.10 7.64 5.06
CA HIS A 113 0.88 7.60 6.29
C HIS A 113 0.00 7.40 7.53
N ARG A 114 0.58 6.78 8.55
CA ARG A 114 -0.05 6.62 9.86
C ARG A 114 0.00 7.96 10.61
N ILE A 115 -1.10 8.33 11.23
CA ILE A 115 -1.21 9.58 12.02
C ILE A 115 -1.21 9.33 13.53
N PHE A 116 -1.68 8.17 14.02
CA PHE A 116 -1.60 7.76 15.43
C PHE A 116 -1.51 6.23 15.55
#